data_AF-A0A7X3Y9X8-F1
#
_entry.id   AF-A0A7X3Y9X8-F1
#
_cell.length_a   1.000
_cell.length_b   1.000
_cell.length_c   1.000
_cell.angle_alpha   90.00
_cell.angle_beta   90.00
_cell.angle_gamma   90.00
#
_symmetry.space_group_name_H-M   'P 1'
#
loop_
_entity.id
_entity.type
_entity.pdbx_description
1 polymer ?
#
loop_
_entity_poly.entity_id
_entity_poly.type
_entity_poly.pdbx_seq_one_letter_code
_entity_poly.pdbx_strand_id
1 'polypeptide(L)'
;MERSKESALLALPDSVGVEVGRIGGAPPGLEEQLRQGLEDALQRRGLPASRQGGNLLSYTVTGQVELATTPEGYRPAGLDWELRAWDGSLAARIVQDVEVDPDAALPVLLERLADRIARQIRKEGRNESEPVRLRISVAPISGAAAEATAPLLRAVETALASHGLEVVPPAVPSHLHVFGNAEIGPVHAGLRELQLGWVVKWSDGVEVGRVDQANAVPAEWLAGAWNSIAAAAAAGAASGISELAVKAQLELRPSGAAAGRSPR
;
A
#
# COMPACT_ATOMS: atom_id res chain seq x y z
N MET A 1 -21.48 -4.28 32.02
CA MET A 1 -20.26 -3.45 32.09
C MET A 1 -19.28 -4.11 31.13
N GLU A 2 -19.38 -3.77 29.85
CA GLU A 2 -18.45 -2.85 29.15
C GLU A 2 -17.02 -3.39 29.13
N ARG A 3 -16.57 -3.85 27.94
CA ARG A 3 -15.60 -3.16 27.05
C ARG A 3 -14.20 -3.16 27.65
N SER A 4 -13.11 -3.44 26.95
CA SER A 4 -12.82 -3.48 25.53
C SER A 4 -11.34 -3.87 25.39
N LYS A 5 -10.98 -4.35 24.20
CA LYS A 5 -9.65 -4.13 23.59
C LYS A 5 -8.45 -4.75 24.31
N GLU A 6 -8.35 -6.07 24.26
CA GLU A 6 -7.04 -6.67 24.01
C GLU A 6 -6.89 -6.90 22.51
N SER A 7 -6.45 -5.82 21.87
CA SER A 7 -5.50 -5.80 20.77
C SER A 7 -5.43 -7.05 19.89
N ALA A 8 -6.44 -7.21 19.04
CA ALA A 8 -6.33 -7.93 17.77
C ALA A 8 -5.48 -7.12 16.76
N LEU A 9 -4.25 -6.73 17.15
CA LEU A 9 -3.28 -5.99 16.32
C LEU A 9 -2.13 -6.91 15.86
N LEU A 10 -2.49 -8.09 15.38
CA LEU A 10 -1.59 -8.97 14.64
C LEU A 10 -2.37 -9.64 13.51
N ALA A 11 -2.58 -8.88 12.45
CA ALA A 11 -2.92 -9.44 11.16
C ALA A 11 -2.16 -8.63 10.12
N LEU A 12 -0.86 -8.93 9.97
CA LEU A 12 -0.19 -8.71 8.68
C LEU A 12 -1.00 -9.51 7.66
N PRO A 13 -1.68 -8.89 6.68
CA PRO A 13 -2.47 -9.65 5.75
C PRO A 13 -1.53 -10.08 4.62
N ASP A 14 -0.93 -11.26 4.77
CA ASP A 14 -0.08 -11.96 3.78
C ASP A 14 -0.88 -12.43 2.53
N SER A 15 -1.94 -11.71 2.16
CA SER A 15 -2.88 -12.08 1.10
C SER A 15 -3.46 -10.84 0.44
N VAL A 16 -3.59 -10.86 -0.90
CA VAL A 16 -4.30 -9.82 -1.67
C VAL A 16 -5.71 -9.64 -1.10
N GLY A 17 -5.93 -8.53 -0.40
CA GLY A 17 -7.21 -8.20 0.21
C GLY A 17 -8.17 -7.53 -0.77
N VAL A 18 -9.44 -7.45 -0.42
CA VAL A 18 -10.42 -6.64 -1.14
C VAL A 18 -11.07 -5.65 -0.19
N GLU A 19 -10.82 -4.37 -0.38
CA GLU A 19 -11.54 -3.31 0.32
C GLU A 19 -12.89 -3.06 -0.34
N VAL A 20 -13.96 -3.25 0.42
CA VAL A 20 -15.32 -2.89 0.00
C VAL A 20 -15.55 -1.44 0.35
N GLY A 21 -15.50 -0.56 -0.65
CA GLY A 21 -15.65 0.89 -0.52
C GLY A 21 -17.11 1.34 -0.40
N ARG A 22 -17.34 2.65 -0.55
CA ARG A 22 -18.69 3.24 -0.54
C ARG A 22 -19.49 2.83 -1.76
N ILE A 23 -20.81 2.78 -1.58
CA ILE A 23 -21.76 2.51 -2.66
C ILE A 23 -22.63 3.74 -2.83
N GLY A 24 -22.34 4.55 -3.86
CA GLY A 24 -23.04 5.79 -4.14
C GLY A 24 -24.45 5.55 -4.66
N GLY A 25 -25.36 6.50 -4.44
CA GLY A 25 -26.74 6.44 -4.94
C GLY A 25 -27.69 5.52 -4.17
N ALA A 26 -27.19 4.69 -3.24
CA ALA A 26 -28.02 3.84 -2.40
C ALA A 26 -28.46 4.58 -1.11
N PRO A 27 -29.69 4.36 -0.61
CA PRO A 27 -30.08 4.76 0.74
C PRO A 27 -29.21 4.04 1.80
N PRO A 28 -28.99 4.62 3.00
CA PRO A 28 -28.06 4.07 3.99
C PRO A 28 -28.28 2.59 4.36
N GLY A 29 -29.54 2.16 4.46
CA GLY A 29 -29.86 0.75 4.75
C GLY A 29 -29.47 -0.20 3.61
N LEU A 30 -29.68 0.22 2.37
CA LEU A 30 -29.32 -0.57 1.18
C LEU A 30 -27.80 -0.58 0.98
N GLU A 31 -27.12 0.55 1.19
CA GLU A 31 -25.65 0.60 1.15
C GLU A 31 -25.03 -0.40 2.14
N GLU A 32 -25.49 -0.41 3.39
CA GLU A 32 -24.95 -1.34 4.40
C GLU A 32 -25.22 -2.80 4.02
N GLN A 33 -26.43 -3.12 3.54
CA GLN A 33 -26.78 -4.46 3.09
C GLN A 33 -25.90 -4.92 1.92
N LEU A 34 -25.65 -4.07 0.93
CA LEU A 34 -24.80 -4.36 -0.21
C LEU A 34 -23.34 -4.54 0.22
N ARG A 35 -22.83 -3.67 1.09
CA ARG A 35 -21.44 -3.74 1.58
C ARG A 35 -21.21 -5.00 2.42
N GLN A 36 -22.11 -5.30 3.35
CA GLN A 36 -22.03 -6.49 4.18
C GLN A 36 -22.18 -7.77 3.34
N GLY A 37 -23.17 -7.81 2.45
CA GLY A 37 -23.39 -8.98 1.59
C GLY A 37 -22.23 -9.27 0.64
N LEU A 38 -21.57 -8.22 0.13
CA LEU A 38 -20.38 -8.37 -0.71
C LEU A 38 -19.16 -8.86 0.11
N GLU A 39 -18.95 -8.30 1.31
CA GLU A 39 -17.89 -8.75 2.23
C GLU A 39 -18.05 -10.26 2.53
N ASP A 40 -19.24 -10.68 2.94
CA ASP A 40 -19.54 -12.09 3.23
C ASP A 40 -19.30 -13.00 2.01
N ALA A 41 -19.73 -12.55 0.82
CA ALA A 41 -19.56 -13.31 -0.42
C ALA A 41 -18.09 -13.45 -0.83
N LEU A 42 -17.26 -12.42 -0.60
CA LEU A 42 -15.82 -12.46 -0.86
C LEU A 42 -15.10 -13.36 0.14
N GLN A 43 -15.43 -13.25 1.44
CA GLN A 43 -14.85 -14.09 2.50
C GLN A 43 -15.15 -15.58 2.27
N ARG A 44 -16.37 -15.93 1.84
CA ARG A 44 -16.73 -17.30 1.44
C ARG A 44 -15.84 -17.89 0.34
N ARG A 45 -15.20 -17.04 -0.47
CA ARG A 45 -14.30 -17.43 -1.57
C ARG A 45 -12.83 -17.42 -1.16
N GLY A 46 -12.54 -17.26 0.13
CA GLY A 46 -11.18 -17.18 0.66
C GLY A 46 -10.46 -15.87 0.29
N LEU A 47 -11.21 -14.83 -0.08
CA LEU A 47 -10.67 -13.49 -0.26
C LEU A 47 -10.93 -12.69 1.01
N PRO A 48 -9.88 -12.28 1.75
CA PRO A 48 -10.06 -11.39 2.90
C PRO A 48 -10.65 -10.08 2.41
N ALA A 49 -11.86 -9.77 2.87
CA ALA A 49 -12.54 -8.52 2.56
C ALA A 49 -12.67 -7.68 3.82
N SER A 50 -12.48 -6.37 3.68
CA SER A 50 -12.58 -5.40 4.77
C SER A 50 -13.38 -4.17 4.32
N ARG A 51 -14.16 -3.62 5.24
CA ARG A 51 -14.90 -2.36 5.06
C ARG A 51 -14.23 -1.14 5.69
N GLN A 52 -13.15 -1.34 6.46
CA GLN A 52 -12.46 -0.30 7.25
C GLN A 52 -11.05 0.01 6.76
N GLY A 53 -10.69 -0.49 5.57
CA GLY A 53 -9.36 -0.34 4.95
C GLY A 53 -8.74 -1.69 4.62
N GLY A 54 -8.08 -1.77 3.47
CA GLY A 54 -7.31 -2.94 3.02
C GLY A 54 -5.82 -2.87 3.38
N ASN A 55 -5.08 -3.94 3.08
CA ASN A 55 -3.61 -3.84 2.97
C ASN A 55 -3.23 -3.05 1.72
N LEU A 56 -1.97 -2.63 1.63
CA LEU A 56 -1.46 -1.83 0.53
C LEU A 56 -1.57 -2.46 -0.87
N LEU A 57 -1.76 -3.78 -0.94
CA LEU A 57 -1.99 -4.52 -2.18
C LEU A 57 -3.47 -4.86 -2.39
N SER A 58 -4.36 -4.28 -1.58
CA SER A 58 -5.78 -4.57 -1.67
C SER A 58 -6.37 -3.97 -2.93
N TYR A 59 -7.21 -4.75 -3.57
CA TYR A 59 -8.13 -4.23 -4.57
C TYR A 59 -9.21 -3.43 -3.87
N THR A 60 -9.66 -2.34 -4.47
CA THR A 60 -10.83 -1.60 -3.99
C THR A 60 -12.01 -1.89 -4.88
N VAL A 61 -13.13 -2.31 -4.30
CA VAL A 61 -14.41 -2.42 -5.00
C VAL A 61 -15.35 -1.30 -4.55
N THR A 62 -15.75 -0.43 -5.46
CA THR A 62 -16.77 0.62 -5.23
C THR A 62 -17.99 0.37 -6.09
N GLY A 63 -19.15 0.82 -5.62
CA GLY A 63 -20.42 0.65 -6.33
C GLY A 63 -21.14 1.97 -6.56
N GLN A 64 -21.99 2.00 -7.58
CA GLN A 64 -23.00 3.02 -7.82
C GLN A 64 -24.33 2.33 -8.06
N VAL A 65 -25.37 2.74 -7.32
CA VAL A 65 -26.74 2.24 -7.47
C VAL A 65 -27.55 3.23 -8.27
N GLU A 66 -28.24 2.72 -9.28
CA GLU A 66 -29.28 3.45 -10.00
C GLU A 66 -30.63 3.09 -9.39
N LEU A 67 -31.38 4.10 -8.95
CA LEU A 67 -32.71 3.94 -8.36
C LEU A 67 -33.79 4.23 -9.41
N ALA A 68 -34.78 3.35 -9.50
CA ALA A 68 -36.04 3.61 -10.19
C ALA A 68 -37.13 3.99 -9.18
N THR A 69 -37.90 5.02 -9.51
CA THR A 69 -39.07 5.42 -8.74
C THR A 69 -40.22 4.44 -8.98
N THR A 70 -40.86 3.98 -7.90
CA THR A 70 -42.05 3.13 -7.94
C THR A 70 -43.18 3.82 -7.17
N PRO A 71 -44.45 3.40 -7.37
CA PRO A 71 -45.56 3.88 -6.55
C PRO A 71 -45.37 3.62 -5.04
N GLU A 72 -44.54 2.63 -4.69
CA GLU A 72 -44.25 2.19 -3.32
C GLU A 72 -42.98 2.84 -2.74
N GLY A 73 -42.25 3.65 -3.52
CA GLY A 73 -41.03 4.32 -3.10
C GLY A 73 -39.92 4.30 -4.17
N TYR A 74 -38.75 3.79 -3.82
CA TYR A 74 -37.62 3.63 -4.73
C TYR A 74 -37.15 2.17 -4.70
N ARG A 75 -36.76 1.64 -5.86
CA ARG A 75 -36.10 0.33 -5.97
C ARG A 75 -34.77 0.48 -6.70
N PRO A 76 -33.73 -0.32 -6.36
CA PRO A 76 -32.57 -0.42 -7.22
C PRO A 76 -33.01 -1.00 -8.59
N ALA A 77 -32.50 -0.38 -9.65
CA ALA A 77 -32.73 -0.77 -11.05
C ALA A 77 -31.44 -1.20 -11.73
N GLY A 78 -30.30 -0.66 -11.29
CA GLY A 78 -28.98 -1.01 -11.80
C GLY A 78 -27.91 -0.89 -10.73
N LEU A 79 -26.87 -1.70 -10.85
CA LEU A 79 -25.68 -1.68 -10.02
C LEU A 79 -24.45 -1.63 -10.93
N ASP A 80 -23.64 -0.60 -10.77
CA ASP A 80 -22.37 -0.44 -11.47
C ASP A 80 -21.22 -0.52 -10.47
N TRP A 81 -20.35 -1.51 -10.66
CA TRP A 81 -19.23 -1.79 -9.77
C TRP A 81 -17.92 -1.55 -10.50
N GLU A 82 -17.01 -0.85 -9.84
CA GLU A 82 -15.63 -0.70 -10.26
C GLU A 82 -14.72 -1.47 -9.29
N LEU A 83 -13.94 -2.41 -9.84
CA LEU A 83 -12.83 -3.04 -9.16
C LEU A 83 -11.55 -2.34 -9.61
N ARG A 84 -10.83 -1.76 -8.67
CA ARG A 84 -9.55 -1.10 -8.89
C ARG A 84 -8.44 -1.88 -8.20
N ALA A 85 -7.30 -1.98 -8.86
CA ALA A 85 -6.09 -2.50 -8.23
C ALA A 85 -5.48 -1.47 -7.28
N TRP A 86 -4.48 -1.89 -6.51
CA TRP A 86 -3.78 -1.07 -5.53
C TRP A 86 -3.11 0.18 -6.11
N ASP A 87 -2.76 0.15 -7.40
CA ASP A 87 -2.15 1.28 -8.12
C ASP A 87 -3.19 2.32 -8.58
N GLY A 88 -4.48 2.04 -8.38
CA GLY A 88 -5.61 2.85 -8.81
C GLY A 88 -6.12 2.53 -10.21
N SER A 89 -5.47 1.63 -10.95
CA SER A 89 -5.91 1.19 -12.27
C SER A 89 -7.24 0.42 -12.19
N LEU A 90 -8.07 0.55 -13.22
CA LEU A 90 -9.36 -0.13 -13.29
C LEU A 90 -9.15 -1.58 -13.76
N ALA A 91 -9.23 -2.52 -12.83
CA ALA A 91 -9.11 -3.96 -13.11
C ALA A 91 -10.37 -4.51 -13.79
N ALA A 92 -11.55 -4.08 -13.34
CA ALA A 92 -12.81 -4.45 -13.97
C ALA A 92 -13.92 -3.44 -13.69
N ARG A 93 -14.84 -3.31 -14.65
CA ARG A 93 -16.17 -2.70 -14.44
C ARG A 93 -17.25 -3.75 -14.65
N ILE A 94 -18.22 -3.81 -13.74
CA ILE A 94 -19.29 -4.80 -13.72
C ILE A 94 -20.62 -4.07 -13.58
N VAL A 95 -21.43 -4.09 -14.63
CA VAL A 95 -22.79 -3.57 -14.62
C VAL A 95 -23.78 -4.73 -14.47
N GLN A 96 -24.77 -4.57 -13.60
CA GLN A 96 -25.82 -5.55 -13.32
C GLN A 96 -27.18 -4.86 -13.25
N ASP A 97 -28.14 -5.31 -14.05
CA ASP A 97 -29.52 -4.85 -13.96
C ASP A 97 -30.29 -5.59 -12.86
N VAL A 98 -31.18 -4.86 -12.18
CA VAL A 98 -32.06 -5.37 -11.13
C VAL A 98 -33.50 -5.39 -11.65
N GLU A 99 -33.76 -6.38 -12.50
CA GLU A 99 -35.06 -6.54 -13.17
C GLU A 99 -36.15 -7.10 -12.25
N VAL A 100 -35.76 -8.02 -11.36
CA VAL A 100 -36.63 -8.77 -10.44
C VAL A 100 -36.73 -8.06 -9.08
N ASP A 101 -37.56 -8.59 -8.18
CA ASP A 101 -37.60 -8.22 -6.76
C ASP A 101 -36.16 -8.09 -6.19
N PRO A 102 -35.76 -6.87 -5.78
CA PRO A 102 -34.43 -6.61 -5.24
C PRO A 102 -34.04 -7.53 -4.08
N ASP A 103 -34.96 -7.82 -3.17
CA ASP A 103 -34.62 -8.59 -1.97
C ASP A 103 -34.21 -10.03 -2.31
N ALA A 104 -34.82 -10.61 -3.33
CA ALA A 104 -34.46 -11.93 -3.84
C ALA A 104 -33.24 -11.88 -4.79
N ALA A 105 -33.09 -10.81 -5.57
CA ALA A 105 -32.05 -10.70 -6.59
C ALA A 105 -30.68 -10.36 -6.01
N LEU A 106 -30.62 -9.46 -5.01
CA LEU A 106 -29.38 -8.90 -4.49
C LEU A 106 -28.38 -9.95 -3.99
N PRO A 107 -28.77 -10.95 -3.17
CA PRO A 107 -27.82 -11.97 -2.73
C PRO A 107 -27.17 -12.72 -3.90
N VAL A 108 -27.95 -13.05 -4.95
CA VAL A 108 -27.45 -13.75 -6.13
C VAL A 108 -26.51 -12.87 -6.95
N LEU A 109 -26.84 -11.58 -7.08
CA LEU A 109 -26.00 -10.62 -7.80
C LEU A 109 -24.65 -10.40 -7.10
N LEU A 110 -24.64 -10.32 -5.76
CA LEU A 110 -23.42 -10.17 -4.95
C LEU A 110 -22.53 -11.42 -5.01
N GLU A 111 -23.12 -12.61 -4.98
CA GLU A 111 -22.40 -13.88 -5.18
C GLU A 111 -21.71 -13.91 -6.56
N ARG A 112 -22.44 -13.54 -7.62
CA ARG A 112 -21.90 -13.48 -8.99
C ARG A 112 -20.79 -12.44 -9.13
N LEU A 113 -20.93 -11.29 -8.45
CA LEU A 113 -19.92 -10.24 -8.41
C LEU A 113 -18.66 -10.75 -7.71
N ALA A 114 -18.78 -11.33 -6.52
CA ALA A 114 -17.66 -11.90 -5.78
C ALA A 114 -16.94 -13.00 -6.58
N ASP A 115 -17.67 -13.84 -7.30
CA ASP A 115 -17.09 -14.82 -8.22
C ASP A 115 -16.28 -14.19 -9.35
N ARG A 116 -16.79 -13.09 -9.92
CA ARG A 116 -16.11 -12.37 -11.01
C ARG A 116 -14.86 -11.68 -10.50
N ILE A 117 -14.92 -11.02 -9.33
CA ILE A 117 -13.77 -10.42 -8.65
C ILE A 117 -12.71 -11.49 -8.38
N ALA A 118 -13.10 -12.63 -7.78
CA ALA A 118 -12.16 -13.70 -7.46
C ALA A 118 -11.49 -14.30 -8.70
N ARG A 119 -12.19 -14.39 -9.83
CA ARG A 119 -11.59 -14.82 -11.09
C ARG A 119 -10.63 -13.78 -11.66
N GLN A 120 -10.97 -12.49 -11.56
CA GLN A 120 -10.12 -11.41 -12.04
C GLN A 120 -8.81 -11.36 -11.25
N ILE A 121 -8.88 -11.35 -9.92
CA ILE A 121 -7.70 -11.36 -9.05
C ILE A 121 -6.83 -12.59 -9.31
N ARG A 122 -7.41 -13.79 -9.50
CA ARG A 122 -6.64 -15.01 -9.85
C ARG A 122 -6.03 -14.99 -11.26
N LYS A 123 -6.62 -14.21 -12.18
CA LYS A 123 -6.08 -14.04 -13.54
C LYS A 123 -4.92 -13.06 -13.51
N GLU A 124 -5.07 -11.96 -12.78
CA GLU A 124 -4.03 -10.96 -12.57
C GLU A 124 -2.88 -11.54 -11.74
N GLY A 125 -3.13 -12.25 -10.65
CA GLY A 125 -2.10 -12.97 -9.88
C GLY A 125 -1.32 -14.03 -10.68
N ARG A 126 -1.88 -14.56 -11.78
CA ARG A 126 -1.14 -15.40 -12.74
C ARG A 126 -0.26 -14.58 -13.69
N ASN A 127 -0.66 -13.35 -14.01
CA ASN A 127 0.11 -12.39 -14.79
C ASN A 127 1.13 -11.60 -13.93
N GLU A 128 0.90 -11.44 -12.61
CA GLU A 128 1.80 -10.89 -11.57
C GLU A 128 3.00 -11.81 -11.28
N SER A 129 3.36 -12.69 -12.22
CA SER A 129 4.74 -13.21 -12.27
C SER A 129 5.75 -12.08 -12.53
N GLU A 130 5.30 -10.89 -12.94
CA GLU A 130 6.08 -9.66 -12.83
C GLU A 130 6.11 -9.15 -11.39
N PRO A 131 7.28 -8.80 -10.85
CA PRO A 131 7.41 -8.34 -9.46
C PRO A 131 6.58 -7.07 -9.26
N VAL A 132 5.71 -7.07 -8.23
CA VAL A 132 5.04 -5.85 -7.74
C VAL A 132 6.14 -4.81 -7.53
N ARG A 133 6.06 -3.68 -8.25
CA ARG A 133 7.01 -2.59 -8.05
C ARG A 133 6.55 -1.76 -6.87
N LEU A 134 7.25 -1.88 -5.75
CA LEU A 134 6.97 -1.07 -4.57
C LEU A 134 7.29 0.40 -4.86
N ARG A 135 6.24 1.20 -4.93
CA ARG A 135 6.31 2.65 -4.79
C ARG A 135 6.81 3.04 -3.40
N ILE A 136 7.82 3.89 -3.35
CA ILE A 136 8.46 4.38 -2.14
C ILE A 136 8.39 5.91 -2.08
N SER A 137 8.16 6.46 -0.90
CA SER A 137 8.21 7.91 -0.67
C SER A 137 9.23 8.23 0.42
N VAL A 138 9.95 9.34 0.26
CA VAL A 138 10.95 9.78 1.22
C VAL A 138 10.43 11.03 1.93
N ALA A 139 10.33 10.95 3.25
CA ALA A 139 9.93 12.10 4.07
C ALA A 139 11.07 13.12 4.16
N PRO A 140 10.77 14.41 4.46
CA PRO A 140 11.80 15.39 4.76
C PRO A 140 12.74 14.89 5.87
N ILE A 141 14.05 15.05 5.64
CA ILE A 141 15.07 14.60 6.58
C ILE A 141 15.07 15.50 7.81
N SER A 142 14.90 14.89 8.98
CA SER A 142 14.88 15.58 10.26
C SER A 142 16.30 15.74 10.83
N GLY A 143 16.55 16.78 11.62
CA GLY A 143 17.85 17.00 12.30
C GLY A 143 18.98 17.55 11.41
N ALA A 144 18.84 17.47 10.08
CA ALA A 144 19.76 18.10 9.14
C ALA A 144 19.67 19.65 9.21
N ALA A 145 20.80 20.32 8.97
CA ALA A 145 20.81 21.76 8.73
C ALA A 145 19.98 22.12 7.48
N ALA A 146 19.39 23.31 7.43
CA ALA A 146 18.45 23.69 6.37
C ALA A 146 19.09 23.65 4.97
N GLU A 147 20.37 24.01 4.88
CA GLU A 147 21.20 23.93 3.67
C GLU A 147 21.51 22.49 3.22
N ALA A 148 21.38 21.51 4.12
CA ALA A 148 21.66 20.10 3.89
C ALA A 148 20.41 19.29 3.51
N THR A 149 19.25 19.67 4.04
CA THR A 149 17.99 18.89 3.90
C THR A 149 17.61 18.66 2.44
N ALA A 150 17.56 19.73 1.63
CA ALA A 150 17.12 19.62 0.24
C ALA A 150 18.13 18.86 -0.66
N PRO A 151 19.45 19.12 -0.57
CA PRO A 151 20.45 18.29 -1.27
C PRO A 151 20.39 16.81 -0.89
N LEU A 152 20.30 16.50 0.41
CA LEU A 152 20.24 15.11 0.91
C LEU A 152 18.98 14.40 0.42
N LEU A 153 17.82 15.03 0.53
CA LEU A 153 16.56 14.44 0.08
C LEU A 153 16.63 14.09 -1.41
N ARG A 154 17.02 15.05 -2.25
CA ARG A 154 17.12 14.83 -3.71
C ARG A 154 18.14 13.74 -4.06
N ALA A 155 19.28 13.71 -3.37
CA ALA A 155 20.30 12.71 -3.60
C ALA A 155 19.78 11.30 -3.28
N VAL A 156 19.06 11.15 -2.17
CA VAL A 156 18.46 9.87 -1.76
C VAL A 156 17.38 9.43 -2.73
N GLU A 157 16.45 10.31 -3.12
CA GLU A 157 15.43 10.01 -4.13
C GLU A 157 16.07 9.56 -5.45
N THR A 158 17.11 10.27 -5.92
CA THR A 158 17.84 9.93 -7.14
C THR A 158 18.55 8.57 -7.04
N ALA A 159 19.20 8.31 -5.90
CA ALA A 159 19.91 7.06 -5.66
C ALA A 159 18.94 5.87 -5.58
N LEU A 160 17.81 6.01 -4.89
CA LEU A 160 16.76 4.98 -4.81
C LEU A 160 16.18 4.68 -6.20
N ALA A 161 15.88 5.71 -7.00
CA ALA A 161 15.41 5.53 -8.38
C ALA A 161 16.45 4.79 -9.25
N SER A 162 17.74 5.08 -9.06
CA SER A 162 18.84 4.40 -9.76
C SER A 162 18.98 2.92 -9.37
N HIS A 163 18.52 2.54 -8.17
CA HIS A 163 18.40 1.16 -7.72
C HIS A 163 17.13 0.45 -8.22
N GLY A 164 16.36 1.07 -9.13
CA GLY A 164 15.17 0.48 -9.74
C GLY A 164 13.92 0.56 -8.87
N LEU A 165 13.94 1.34 -7.80
CA LEU A 165 12.75 1.61 -6.97
C LEU A 165 11.90 2.71 -7.60
N GLU A 166 10.58 2.58 -7.49
CA GLU A 166 9.65 3.60 -7.99
C GLU A 166 9.45 4.68 -6.92
N VAL A 167 10.23 5.76 -6.99
CA VAL A 167 10.14 6.86 -6.02
C VAL A 167 9.00 7.81 -6.41
N VAL A 168 8.07 8.03 -5.50
CA VAL A 168 6.92 8.93 -5.68
C VAL A 168 6.93 10.08 -4.66
N PRO A 169 6.39 11.26 -5.02
CA PRO A 169 6.26 12.36 -4.07
C PRO A 169 5.41 11.98 -2.85
N PRO A 170 5.64 12.57 -1.66
CA PRO A 170 4.86 12.27 -0.45
C PRO A 170 3.35 12.50 -0.55
N ALA A 171 2.89 13.30 -1.53
CA ALA A 171 1.47 13.55 -1.79
C ALA A 171 0.78 12.39 -2.54
N VAL A 172 1.55 11.44 -3.08
CA VAL A 172 1.06 10.28 -3.84
C VAL A 172 1.10 9.06 -2.92
N PRO A 173 0.05 8.20 -2.94
CA PRO A 173 0.07 6.95 -2.20
C PRO A 173 1.30 6.08 -2.54
N SER A 174 2.01 5.62 -1.52
CA SER A 174 3.20 4.78 -1.62
C SER A 174 3.08 3.58 -0.67
N HIS A 175 3.79 2.49 -0.98
CA HIS A 175 3.79 1.30 -0.11
C HIS A 175 4.75 1.46 1.06
N LEU A 176 5.87 2.12 0.80
CA LEU A 176 6.94 2.32 1.76
C LEU A 176 7.17 3.82 2.00
N HIS A 177 7.30 4.18 3.28
CA HIS A 177 7.73 5.49 3.73
C HIS A 177 9.12 5.38 4.36
N VAL A 178 10.04 6.20 3.86
CA VAL A 178 11.39 6.33 4.39
C VAL A 178 11.45 7.58 5.25
N PHE A 179 11.81 7.41 6.51
CA PHE A 179 12.04 8.51 7.45
C PHE A 179 13.54 8.64 7.71
N GLY A 180 14.11 9.77 7.30
CA GLY A 180 15.51 10.08 7.53
C GLY A 180 15.71 10.99 8.74
N ASN A 181 16.71 10.68 9.56
CA ASN A 181 17.30 11.61 10.52
C ASN A 181 18.78 11.81 10.20
N ALA A 182 19.27 13.01 10.49
CA ALA A 182 20.67 13.36 10.35
C ALA A 182 21.17 14.08 11.60
N GLU A 183 22.37 13.71 12.05
CA GLU A 183 23.06 14.32 13.18
C GLU A 183 24.53 14.54 12.81
N ILE A 184 25.08 15.68 13.22
CA ILE A 184 26.49 16.02 13.00
C ILE A 184 27.20 16.01 14.35
N GLY A 185 28.11 15.07 14.52
CA GLY A 185 28.94 14.91 15.70
C GLY A 185 30.02 15.99 15.85
N PRO A 186 30.75 15.98 16.98
CA PRO A 186 31.83 16.91 17.25
C PRO A 186 32.99 16.75 16.25
N VAL A 187 33.80 17.81 16.11
CA VAL A 187 35.03 17.75 15.29
C VAL A 187 36.08 16.91 16.01
N HIS A 188 36.64 15.93 15.30
CA HIS A 188 37.81 15.19 15.73
C HIS A 188 38.84 15.13 14.59
N ALA A 189 40.05 15.60 14.84
CA ALA A 189 41.15 15.63 13.86
C ALA A 189 40.77 16.27 12.49
N GLY A 190 39.96 17.33 12.50
CA GLY A 190 39.51 18.03 11.28
C GLY A 190 38.30 17.39 10.57
N LEU A 191 37.85 16.23 11.02
CA LEU A 191 36.67 15.54 10.51
C LEU A 191 35.48 15.73 11.44
N ARG A 192 34.27 15.71 10.89
CA ARG A 192 33.01 15.58 11.63
C ARG A 192 32.32 14.29 11.21
N GLU A 193 31.73 13.61 12.16
CA GLU A 193 30.91 12.44 11.88
C GLU A 193 29.49 12.90 11.50
N LEU A 194 29.06 12.59 10.28
CA LEU A 194 27.68 12.73 9.83
C LEU A 194 26.98 11.38 10.05
N GLN A 195 26.14 11.32 11.07
CA GLN A 195 25.30 10.16 11.38
C GLN A 195 23.96 10.32 10.67
N LEU A 196 23.53 9.27 9.97
CA LEU A 196 22.27 9.21 9.24
C LEU A 196 21.53 7.95 9.65
N GLY A 197 20.32 8.10 10.15
CA GLY A 197 19.42 6.99 10.45
C GLY A 197 18.22 7.02 9.53
N TRP A 198 17.90 5.86 8.95
CA TRP A 198 16.77 5.68 8.03
C TRP A 198 15.86 4.59 8.57
N VAL A 199 14.58 4.92 8.76
CA VAL A 199 13.57 3.92 9.12
C VAL A 199 12.65 3.74 7.93
N VAL A 200 12.51 2.51 7.46
CA VAL A 200 11.58 2.14 6.39
C VAL A 200 10.34 1.53 7.03
N LYS A 201 9.18 2.12 6.74
CA LYS A 201 7.89 1.66 7.25
C LYS A 201 6.94 1.38 6.10
N TRP A 202 6.06 0.42 6.31
CA TRP A 202 4.83 0.26 5.54
C TRP A 202 3.90 1.47 5.73
N SER A 203 2.94 1.66 4.82
CA SER A 203 1.95 2.75 4.95
C SER A 203 1.03 2.63 6.17
N ASP A 204 0.88 1.42 6.72
CA ASP A 204 0.15 1.18 7.98
C ASP A 204 0.98 1.56 9.23
N GLY A 205 2.24 1.98 9.04
CA GLY A 205 3.15 2.39 10.09
C GLY A 205 4.03 1.28 10.66
N VAL A 206 3.87 0.03 10.21
CA VAL A 206 4.71 -1.11 10.64
C VAL A 206 6.12 -0.95 10.08
N GLU A 207 7.13 -1.14 10.92
CA GLU A 207 8.52 -1.02 10.53
C GLU A 207 8.99 -2.26 9.74
N VAL A 208 9.57 -2.03 8.56
CA VAL A 208 10.24 -3.05 7.75
C VAL A 208 11.66 -3.29 8.26
N GLY A 209 12.32 -2.20 8.63
CA GLY A 209 13.65 -2.18 9.24
C GLY A 209 14.27 -0.80 9.27
N ARG A 210 15.51 -0.76 9.76
CA ARG A 210 16.32 0.45 9.92
C ARG A 210 17.69 0.29 9.25
N VAL A 211 18.19 1.39 8.68
CA VAL A 211 19.55 1.52 8.16
C VAL A 211 20.23 2.67 8.89
N ASP A 212 21.34 2.37 9.54
CA ASP A 212 22.18 3.36 10.21
C ASP A 212 23.49 3.52 9.42
N GLN A 213 23.90 4.76 9.19
CA GLN A 213 25.11 5.10 8.44
C GLN A 213 25.87 6.18 9.20
N ALA A 214 27.20 6.03 9.27
CA ALA A 214 28.09 7.07 9.78
C ALA A 214 29.15 7.38 8.72
N ASN A 215 29.30 8.66 8.38
CA ASN A 215 30.26 9.13 7.39
C ASN A 215 31.21 10.15 8.03
N ALA A 216 32.52 9.95 7.90
CA ALA A 216 33.50 10.97 8.29
C ALA A 216 33.63 12.01 7.17
N VAL A 217 33.30 13.28 7.47
CA VAL A 217 33.27 14.38 6.51
C VAL A 217 34.26 15.46 6.94
N PRO A 218 35.09 16.02 6.05
CA PRO A 218 35.92 17.17 6.38
C PRO A 218 35.06 18.35 6.84
N ALA A 219 35.44 18.97 7.97
CA ALA A 219 34.63 20.04 8.56
C ALA A 219 34.44 21.22 7.60
N GLU A 220 35.42 21.50 6.75
CA GLU A 220 35.40 22.53 5.72
C GLU A 220 34.36 22.27 4.62
N TRP A 221 33.98 21.00 4.37
CA TRP A 221 33.02 20.65 3.31
C TRP A 221 31.57 20.87 3.75
N LEU A 222 31.30 20.86 5.05
CA LEU A 222 29.97 21.12 5.61
C LEU A 222 29.50 22.58 5.41
N ALA A 223 30.41 23.48 5.02
CA ALA A 223 30.13 24.89 4.75
C ALA A 223 29.79 25.21 3.28
N GLY A 224 29.42 24.20 2.47
CA GLY A 224 28.95 24.46 1.10
C GLY A 224 29.05 23.31 0.10
N ALA A 225 29.68 22.19 0.44
CA ALA A 225 29.83 21.04 -0.45
C ALA A 225 28.74 19.96 -0.25
N TRP A 226 27.57 20.36 0.26
CA TRP A 226 26.46 19.45 0.58
C TRP A 226 25.98 18.60 -0.58
N ASN A 227 26.04 19.08 -1.83
CA ASN A 227 25.67 18.25 -2.98
C ASN A 227 26.57 17.00 -3.13
N SER A 228 27.88 17.15 -2.86
CA SER A 228 28.83 16.02 -2.96
C SER A 228 28.72 15.08 -1.76
N ILE A 229 28.60 15.64 -0.56
CA ILE A 229 28.36 14.87 0.67
C ILE A 229 27.05 14.08 0.56
N ALA A 230 26.00 14.72 0.04
CA ALA A 230 24.69 14.14 -0.14
C ALA A 230 24.70 12.97 -1.12
N ALA A 231 25.42 13.08 -2.25
CA ALA A 231 25.51 11.98 -3.20
C ALA A 231 26.17 10.73 -2.59
N ALA A 232 27.25 10.89 -1.84
CA ALA A 232 27.94 9.78 -1.18
C ALA A 232 27.09 9.16 -0.05
N ALA A 233 26.48 10.00 0.78
CA ALA A 233 25.54 9.57 1.81
C ALA A 233 24.35 8.80 1.20
N ALA A 234 23.75 9.35 0.15
CA ALA A 234 22.61 8.76 -0.54
C ALA A 234 22.91 7.40 -1.16
N ALA A 235 24.10 7.19 -1.73
CA ALA A 235 24.49 5.89 -2.26
C ALA A 235 24.50 4.80 -1.18
N GLY A 236 25.05 5.11 0.00
CA GLY A 236 25.03 4.19 1.14
C GLY A 236 23.61 3.92 1.65
N ALA A 237 22.80 4.96 1.79
CA ALA A 237 21.41 4.83 2.19
C ALA A 237 20.59 4.01 1.18
N ALA A 238 20.74 4.29 -0.12
CA ALA A 238 19.98 3.62 -1.18
C ALA A 238 20.26 2.12 -1.24
N SER A 239 21.51 1.70 -1.03
CA SER A 239 21.85 0.27 -0.94
C SER A 239 21.05 -0.42 0.18
N GLY A 240 21.14 0.09 1.42
CA GLY A 240 20.45 -0.53 2.56
C GLY A 240 18.93 -0.45 2.45
N ILE A 241 18.38 0.67 1.98
CA ILE A 241 16.94 0.82 1.77
C ILE A 241 16.46 -0.12 0.64
N SER A 242 17.24 -0.31 -0.42
CA SER A 242 16.88 -1.25 -1.50
C SER A 242 16.82 -2.69 -1.02
N GLU A 243 17.71 -3.10 -0.12
CA GLU A 243 17.65 -4.43 0.52
C GLU A 243 16.39 -4.59 1.36
N LEU A 244 16.02 -3.57 2.14
CA LEU A 244 14.76 -3.56 2.91
C LEU A 244 13.54 -3.59 1.98
N ALA A 245 13.56 -2.89 0.87
CA ALA A 245 12.50 -2.92 -0.13
C ALA A 245 12.39 -4.30 -0.80
N VAL A 246 13.50 -4.97 -1.10
CA VAL A 246 13.50 -6.35 -1.62
C VAL A 246 12.96 -7.32 -0.56
N LYS A 247 13.37 -7.19 0.70
CA LYS A 247 12.84 -7.99 1.80
C LYS A 247 11.32 -7.80 1.93
N ALA A 248 10.85 -6.56 1.96
CA ALA A 248 9.44 -6.20 1.96
C ALA A 248 8.70 -6.83 0.76
N GLN A 249 9.29 -6.76 -0.43
CA GLN A 249 8.73 -7.37 -1.63
C GLN A 249 8.64 -8.90 -1.53
N LEU A 250 9.62 -9.56 -0.91
CA LEU A 250 9.61 -11.01 -0.69
C LEU A 250 8.56 -11.42 0.36
N GLU A 251 8.35 -10.61 1.39
CA GLU A 251 7.30 -10.82 2.40
C GLU A 251 5.90 -10.68 1.78
N LEU A 252 5.73 -9.81 0.78
CA LEU A 252 4.47 -9.68 0.04
C LEU A 252 4.19 -10.84 -0.92
N ARG A 253 5.21 -11.64 -1.27
CA ARG A 253 4.97 -12.83 -2.10
C ARG A 253 4.32 -13.89 -1.22
N PRO A 254 3.17 -14.47 -1.62
CA PRO A 254 2.60 -15.57 -0.87
C PRO A 254 3.67 -16.66 -0.72
N SER A 255 3.87 -17.16 0.50
CA SER A 255 4.72 -18.31 0.82
C SER A 255 4.15 -19.55 0.14
N GLY A 256 4.36 -19.64 -1.17
CA GLY A 256 3.85 -20.64 -2.09
C GLY A 256 4.98 -21.18 -2.94
N ALA A 257 6.15 -21.41 -2.34
CA ALA A 257 7.27 -22.10 -2.98
C ALA A 257 8.14 -22.86 -1.97
N ALA A 258 7.55 -23.43 -0.92
CA ALA A 258 8.22 -24.42 -0.08
C ALA A 258 7.72 -25.83 -0.44
N ALA A 259 8.55 -26.52 -1.24
CA ALA A 259 8.75 -27.98 -1.23
C ALA A 259 7.59 -28.92 -1.62
N GLY A 260 7.20 -28.87 -2.90
CA GLY A 260 6.70 -30.05 -3.62
C GLY A 260 7.82 -30.82 -4.30
N ARG A 261 8.74 -31.43 -3.54
CA ARG A 261 9.64 -32.50 -4.05
C ARG A 261 9.45 -33.72 -3.16
N SER A 262 8.53 -34.59 -3.55
CA SER A 262 8.62 -36.01 -3.18
C SER A 262 9.60 -36.68 -4.15
N PRO A 263 10.67 -37.32 -3.68
CA PRO A 263 11.35 -38.31 -4.50
C PRO A 263 10.46 -39.57 -4.60
N ARG A 264 10.58 -40.21 -5.75
CA ARG A 264 9.88 -41.44 -6.17
C ARG A 264 10.05 -42.60 -5.20
#